data_AF-A0A950BJ83-F1
#
_entry.id   AF-A0A950BJ83-F1
#
_cell.length_a   1.000
_cell.length_b   1.000
_cell.length_c   1.000
_cell.angle_alpha   90.00
_cell.angle_beta   90.00
_cell.angle_gamma   90.00
#
_symmetry.space_group_name_H-M   'P 1'
#
loop_
_entity.id
_entity.type
_entity.pdbx_description
1 polymer ?
#
loop_
_entity_poly.entity_id
_entity_poly.type
_entity_poly.pdbx_seq_one_letter_code
_entity_poly.pdbx_strand_id
1 'polypeptide(L)'
;MNVHREVELEAQAPSRTRPKLIAAVAALILGGLVIHGIVERHDNVADLQNVADQDAVAPVQVTSPAAGPATRFVTLPGNIKAWYTAPIYAQVSGYVHKWYVDYGAFVKAGTLLAAIDAPTVDAQYQAALAKLAVAKTNSVLA
;
A
#
# COMPACT_ATOMS: atom_id res chain seq x y z
N MET A 1 46.35 109.62 -30.39
CA MET A 1 46.64 109.34 -31.81
C MET A 1 46.43 107.85 -32.02
N ASN A 2 45.32 107.48 -32.67
CA ASN A 2 44.95 106.10 -33.01
C ASN A 2 45.90 105.47 -34.04
N VAL A 3 45.91 104.13 -34.14
CA VAL A 3 45.64 103.35 -35.38
C VAL A 3 45.64 101.83 -35.11
N HIS A 4 44.52 101.19 -35.48
CA HIS A 4 44.22 99.84 -36.03
C HIS A 4 45.12 98.62 -35.67
N ARG A 5 44.60 97.56 -35.02
CA ARG A 5 43.81 96.41 -35.53
C ARG A 5 44.59 95.56 -36.56
N GLU A 6 44.89 94.30 -36.21
CA GLU A 6 44.53 93.10 -36.99
C GLU A 6 44.86 91.80 -36.22
N VAL A 7 44.01 90.80 -36.46
CA VAL A 7 43.92 89.49 -35.82
C VAL A 7 44.55 88.49 -36.79
N GLU A 8 45.57 87.75 -36.36
CA GLU A 8 46.04 86.55 -37.05
C GLU A 8 45.75 85.35 -36.13
N LEU A 9 44.80 84.51 -36.53
CA LEU A 9 44.58 83.20 -35.94
C LEU A 9 45.74 82.29 -36.35
N GLU A 10 46.61 81.91 -35.41
CA GLU A 10 47.53 80.79 -35.60
C GLU A 10 47.33 79.76 -34.48
N ALA A 11 46.75 78.62 -34.85
CA ALA A 11 46.51 77.48 -33.99
C ALA A 11 47.86 76.87 -33.56
N GLN A 12 48.24 77.09 -32.31
CA GLN A 12 49.47 76.57 -31.73
C GLN A 12 49.33 75.08 -31.37
N ALA A 13 50.07 74.23 -32.08
CA ALA A 13 50.17 72.79 -31.90
C ALA A 13 50.76 72.40 -30.51
N PRO A 14 50.43 71.21 -29.97
CA PRO A 14 50.52 70.91 -28.53
C PRO A 14 51.94 70.77 -28.01
N SER A 15 52.15 71.25 -26.78
CA SER A 15 53.43 71.26 -26.07
C SER A 15 53.96 69.84 -25.77
N ARG A 16 55.15 69.55 -26.30
CA ARG A 16 56.20 68.62 -25.84
C ARG A 16 55.86 67.78 -24.60
N THR A 17 55.18 66.65 -24.82
CA THR A 17 54.82 65.69 -23.77
C THR A 17 56.05 64.97 -23.20
N ARG A 18 56.01 64.58 -21.92
CA ARG A 18 56.99 63.68 -21.28
C ARG A 18 56.47 62.24 -21.35
N PRO A 19 56.56 61.52 -22.49
CA PRO A 19 55.89 60.24 -22.70
C PRO A 19 56.35 59.15 -21.72
N LYS A 20 57.61 59.22 -21.27
CA LYS A 20 58.19 58.23 -20.33
C LYS A 20 57.53 58.27 -18.93
N LEU A 21 57.13 59.45 -18.44
CA LEU A 21 56.45 59.58 -17.14
C LEU A 21 55.00 59.08 -17.22
N ILE A 22 54.29 59.40 -18.31
CA ILE A 22 52.93 58.91 -18.54
C ILE A 22 52.93 57.38 -18.64
N ALA A 23 53.91 56.79 -19.35
CA ALA A 23 54.07 55.35 -19.44
C ALA A 23 54.36 54.68 -18.08
N ALA A 24 55.19 55.29 -17.24
CA ALA A 24 55.51 54.76 -15.90
C ALA A 24 54.29 54.79 -14.96
N VAL A 25 53.52 55.88 -14.98
CA VAL A 25 52.28 56.00 -14.20
C VAL A 25 51.23 55.01 -14.69
N ALA A 26 51.07 54.87 -16.01
CA ALA A 26 50.17 53.89 -16.60
C ALA A 26 50.57 52.45 -16.20
N ALA A 27 51.85 52.12 -16.21
CA ALA A 27 52.35 50.82 -15.78
C ALA A 27 52.11 50.55 -14.29
N LEU A 28 52.23 51.56 -13.43
CA LEU A 28 51.90 51.44 -12.00
C LEU A 28 50.41 51.24 -11.76
N ILE A 29 49.55 51.97 -12.47
CA ILE A 29 48.10 51.80 -12.39
C ILE A 29 47.71 50.40 -12.87
N LEU A 30 48.27 49.95 -14.00
CA LEU A 30 48.05 48.60 -14.51
C LEU A 30 48.54 47.54 -13.52
N GLY A 31 49.73 47.72 -12.92
CA GLY A 31 50.24 46.82 -11.88
C GLY A 31 49.35 46.76 -10.64
N GLY A 32 48.84 47.90 -10.18
CA GLY A 32 47.91 47.99 -9.06
C GLY A 32 46.57 47.30 -9.35
N LEU A 33 46.00 47.48 -10.54
CA LEU A 33 44.78 46.81 -10.98
C LEU A 33 44.98 45.29 -11.06
N VAL A 34 46.13 44.82 -11.54
CA VAL A 34 46.46 43.39 -11.59
C VAL A 34 46.58 42.81 -10.18
N ILE A 35 47.28 43.50 -9.26
CA ILE A 35 47.40 43.05 -7.87
C ILE A 35 46.03 43.00 -7.20
N HIS A 36 45.21 44.05 -7.39
CA HIS A 36 43.86 44.10 -6.84
C HIS A 36 43.00 42.93 -7.33
N GLY A 37 43.01 42.66 -8.63
CA GLY A 37 42.28 41.53 -9.21
C GLY A 37 42.79 40.16 -8.75
N ILE A 38 44.09 40.01 -8.46
CA ILE A 38 44.65 38.77 -7.90
C ILE A 38 44.18 38.54 -6.45
N VAL A 39 44.14 39.59 -5.64
CA VAL A 39 43.66 39.51 -4.25
C VAL A 39 42.17 39.18 -4.23
N GLU A 40 41.37 39.89 -5.04
CA GLU A 40 39.93 39.64 -5.15
C GLU A 40 39.62 38.22 -5.66
N ARG A 41 40.46 37.67 -6.55
CA ARG A 41 40.32 36.29 -7.03
C ARG A 41 40.53 35.24 -5.93
N HIS A 42 41.41 35.47 -4.97
CA HIS A 42 41.69 34.50 -3.92
C HIS A 42 40.47 34.30 -3.01
N ASP A 43 39.82 35.39 -2.64
CA ASP A 43 38.65 35.37 -1.76
C ASP A 43 37.44 34.74 -2.46
N ASN A 44 37.20 35.11 -3.73
CA ASN A 44 36.12 34.52 -4.53
C ASN A 44 36.28 33.00 -4.75
N VAL A 45 37.51 32.49 -4.86
CA VAL A 45 37.74 31.03 -5.01
C VAL A 45 37.43 30.29 -3.71
N ALA A 46 37.76 30.88 -2.56
CA ALA A 46 37.45 30.29 -1.26
C ALA A 46 35.93 30.21 -1.02
N ASP A 47 35.19 31.26 -1.38
CA ASP A 47 33.73 31.28 -1.26
C ASP A 47 33.05 30.27 -2.20
N LEU A 48 33.53 30.16 -3.44
CA LEU A 48 33.02 29.17 -4.39
C LEU A 48 33.31 27.73 -3.95
N GLN A 49 34.46 27.47 -3.31
CA GLN A 49 34.78 26.16 -2.76
C GLN A 49 33.83 25.78 -1.62
N ASN A 50 33.52 26.71 -0.71
CA ASN A 50 32.59 26.47 0.39
C ASN A 50 31.17 26.16 -0.10
N VAL A 51 30.69 26.85 -1.14
CA VAL A 51 29.38 26.58 -1.75
C VAL A 51 29.39 25.22 -2.46
N ALA A 52 30.45 24.91 -3.21
CA ALA A 52 30.59 23.62 -3.88
C ALA A 52 30.64 22.45 -2.89
N ASP A 53 31.33 22.61 -1.75
CA ASP A 53 31.42 21.60 -0.70
C ASP A 53 30.07 21.39 0.00
N GLN A 54 29.26 22.44 0.14
CA GLN A 54 27.89 22.34 0.68
C GLN A 54 26.94 21.67 -0.31
N ASP A 55 26.99 22.04 -1.59
CA ASP A 55 26.15 21.46 -2.65
C ASP A 55 26.54 20.02 -3.00
N ALA A 56 27.79 19.62 -2.71
CA ALA A 56 28.26 18.25 -2.88
C ALA A 56 27.59 17.26 -1.90
N VAL A 57 26.99 17.75 -0.81
CA VAL A 57 26.23 16.91 0.12
C VAL A 57 24.84 16.63 -0.46
N ALA A 58 24.64 15.41 -0.95
CA ALA A 58 23.35 14.99 -1.48
C ALA A 58 22.25 15.09 -0.40
N PRO A 59 21.15 15.84 -0.63
CA PRO A 59 20.06 15.93 0.33
C PRO A 59 19.35 14.59 0.42
N VAL A 60 19.20 14.07 1.64
CA VAL A 60 18.50 12.82 1.91
C VAL A 60 17.21 13.11 2.68
N GLN A 61 16.16 12.36 2.36
CA GLN A 61 14.94 12.39 3.17
C GLN A 61 15.11 11.44 4.35
N VAL A 62 15.07 12.01 5.56
CA VAL A 62 15.11 11.24 6.81
C VAL A 62 13.73 11.17 7.43
N THR A 63 13.43 10.05 8.06
CA THR A 63 12.24 9.87 8.90
C THR A 63 12.66 9.24 10.22
N SER A 64 12.01 9.64 11.32
CA SER A 64 12.28 9.09 12.64
C SER A 64 11.38 7.88 12.92
N PRO A 65 11.90 6.78 13.48
CA PRO A 65 11.08 5.62 13.82
C PRO A 65 10.09 6.00 14.93
N ALA A 66 8.82 5.65 14.73
CA ALA A 66 7.78 5.74 15.75
C ALA A 66 7.50 4.35 16.34
N ALA A 67 7.25 4.29 17.64
CA ALA A 67 6.81 3.06 18.28
C ALA A 67 5.45 2.64 17.69
N GLY A 68 5.38 1.40 17.18
CA GLY A 68 4.13 0.81 16.74
C GLY A 68 3.20 0.51 17.92
N PRO A 69 1.93 0.18 17.67
CA PRO A 69 1.00 -0.18 18.72
C PRO A 69 1.49 -1.40 19.50
N ALA A 70 1.32 -1.37 20.83
CA ALA A 70 1.73 -2.45 21.74
C ALA A 70 0.97 -3.77 21.49
N THR A 71 -0.15 -3.73 20.77
CA THR A 71 -0.97 -4.89 20.44
C THR A 71 -1.43 -4.79 19.00
N ARG A 72 -1.39 -5.92 18.28
CA ARG A 72 -1.88 -6.03 16.91
C ARG A 72 -3.04 -7.01 16.89
N PHE A 73 -4.16 -6.58 16.36
CA PHE A 73 -5.32 -7.44 16.14
C PHE A 73 -5.27 -8.01 14.73
N VAL A 74 -5.62 -9.29 14.60
CA VAL A 74 -5.77 -9.96 13.31
C VAL A 74 -7.20 -10.50 13.26
N THR A 75 -7.96 -10.07 12.25
CA THR A 75 -9.32 -10.55 12.03
C THR A 75 -9.27 -11.77 11.12
N LEU A 76 -9.63 -12.94 11.65
CA LEU A 76 -9.73 -14.17 10.87
C LEU A 76 -11.21 -14.47 10.61
N PRO A 77 -11.69 -14.39 9.36
CA PRO A 77 -13.05 -14.79 9.03
C PRO A 77 -13.17 -16.32 9.21
N GLY A 78 -14.30 -16.75 9.76
CA GLY A 78 -14.62 -18.15 9.95
C GLY A 78 -16.12 -18.37 9.80
N ASN A 79 -16.50 -19.59 9.40
CA ASN A 79 -17.89 -20.00 9.31
C ASN A 79 -18.23 -20.93 10.46
N ILE A 80 -19.43 -20.77 11.03
CA ILE A 80 -19.93 -21.66 12.08
C ILE A 80 -20.62 -22.86 11.42
N LYS A 81 -20.40 -24.06 11.96
CA LYS A 81 -21.08 -25.29 11.54
C LYS A 81 -21.66 -26.01 12.76
N ALA A 82 -22.72 -26.76 12.54
CA ALA A 82 -23.26 -27.65 13.56
C ALA A 82 -22.20 -28.69 13.95
N TRP A 83 -22.13 -29.02 15.24
CA TRP A 83 -21.21 -30.04 15.74
C TRP A 83 -21.60 -31.44 15.24
N TYR A 84 -22.91 -31.69 15.13
CA TYR A 84 -23.47 -32.91 14.56
C TYR A 84 -24.61 -32.57 13.61
N THR A 85 -24.67 -33.29 12.48
CA THR A 85 -25.75 -33.21 11.49
C THR A 85 -26.24 -34.61 11.19
N ALA A 86 -27.53 -34.87 11.38
CA ALA A 86 -28.14 -36.17 11.10
C ALA A 86 -29.28 -36.00 10.09
N PRO A 87 -29.04 -36.25 8.79
CA PRO A 87 -30.11 -36.26 7.81
C PRO A 87 -31.01 -37.49 8.05
N ILE A 88 -32.32 -37.26 8.14
CA ILE A 88 -33.30 -38.32 8.43
C ILE A 88 -34.01 -38.71 7.13
N TYR A 89 -34.02 -40.02 6.85
CA TYR A 89 -34.70 -40.61 5.70
C TYR A 89 -35.61 -41.77 6.14
N ALA A 90 -36.66 -42.02 5.37
CA ALA A 90 -37.48 -43.21 5.54
C ALA A 90 -36.70 -44.46 5.13
N GLN A 91 -36.78 -45.54 5.92
CA GLN A 91 -36.13 -46.82 5.60
C GLN A 91 -36.95 -47.65 4.60
N VAL A 92 -38.25 -47.38 4.50
CA VAL A 92 -39.19 -48.10 3.64
C VAL A 92 -39.94 -47.13 2.75
N SER A 93 -40.31 -47.59 1.57
CA SER A 93 -41.15 -46.84 0.63
C SER A 93 -42.58 -46.82 1.14
N GLY A 94 -43.18 -45.63 1.19
CA GLY A 94 -44.55 -45.43 1.67
C GLY A 94 -44.96 -43.97 1.59
N TYR A 95 -46.14 -43.67 2.11
CA TYR A 95 -46.67 -42.32 2.19
C TYR A 95 -46.64 -41.84 3.64
N VAL A 96 -46.34 -40.56 3.85
CA VAL A 96 -46.40 -39.99 5.21
C VAL A 96 -47.86 -39.90 5.62
N HIS A 97 -48.24 -40.66 6.65
CA HIS A 97 -49.58 -40.64 7.23
C HIS A 97 -49.79 -39.39 8.07
N LYS A 98 -48.81 -39.10 8.95
CA LYS A 98 -48.89 -37.99 9.91
C LYS A 98 -47.52 -37.54 10.38
N TRP A 99 -47.36 -36.22 10.55
CA TRP A 99 -46.25 -35.60 11.26
C TRP A 99 -46.62 -35.38 12.73
N TYR A 100 -45.70 -35.73 13.64
CA TYR A 100 -45.87 -35.54 15.09
C TYR A 100 -45.06 -34.37 15.63
N VAL A 101 -44.11 -33.86 14.86
CA VAL A 101 -43.19 -32.80 15.24
C VAL A 101 -43.15 -31.75 14.13
N ASP A 102 -43.14 -30.48 14.54
CA ASP A 102 -43.06 -29.33 13.62
C ASP A 102 -41.61 -28.94 13.30
N TYR A 103 -41.44 -28.15 12.25
CA TYR A 103 -40.15 -27.64 11.81
C TYR A 103 -39.51 -26.75 12.88
N GLY A 104 -38.23 -27.00 13.19
CA GLY A 104 -37.48 -26.23 14.19
C GLY A 104 -37.70 -26.65 15.65
N ALA A 105 -38.56 -27.65 15.91
CA ALA A 105 -38.73 -28.19 17.25
C ALA A 105 -37.51 -28.99 17.72
N PHE A 106 -37.22 -28.91 19.03
CA PHE A 106 -36.19 -29.71 19.65
C PHE A 106 -36.64 -31.15 19.85
N VAL A 107 -35.84 -32.11 19.39
CA VAL A 107 -36.12 -33.54 19.53
C VAL A 107 -34.94 -34.28 20.15
N LYS A 108 -35.22 -35.41 20.79
CA LYS A 108 -34.20 -36.32 21.32
C LYS A 108 -34.10 -37.58 20.47
N ALA A 109 -33.00 -38.32 20.61
CA ALA A 109 -32.87 -39.63 19.98
C ALA A 109 -34.05 -40.54 20.36
N GLY A 110 -34.62 -41.22 19.37
CA GLY A 110 -35.80 -42.10 19.55
C GLY A 110 -37.16 -41.39 19.52
N THR A 111 -37.22 -40.07 19.34
CA THR A 111 -38.49 -39.36 19.18
C THR A 111 -39.17 -39.75 17.87
N LEU A 112 -40.47 -40.10 17.91
CA LEU A 112 -41.26 -40.35 16.72
C LEU A 112 -41.55 -39.03 15.99
N LEU A 113 -40.99 -38.89 14.79
CA LEU A 113 -41.13 -37.67 13.97
C LEU A 113 -42.36 -37.73 13.06
N ALA A 114 -42.57 -38.87 12.41
CA ALA A 114 -43.68 -39.11 11.49
C ALA A 114 -44.06 -40.60 11.47
N ALA A 115 -45.33 -40.88 11.17
CA ALA A 115 -45.81 -42.20 10.80
C ALA A 115 -45.86 -42.31 9.27
N ILE A 116 -45.40 -43.45 8.75
CA ILE A 116 -45.39 -43.77 7.32
C ILE A 116 -46.27 -45.00 7.13
N ASP A 117 -47.23 -44.90 6.21
CA ASP A 117 -48.02 -46.05 5.76
C ASP A 117 -47.28 -46.74 4.62
N ALA A 118 -46.93 -48.01 4.83
CA ALA A 118 -46.10 -48.80 3.92
C ALA A 118 -46.82 -50.12 3.52
N PRO A 119 -47.82 -50.05 2.61
CA PRO A 119 -48.73 -51.18 2.34
C PRO A 119 -48.00 -52.44 1.84
N THR A 120 -46.89 -52.27 1.12
CA THR A 120 -46.07 -53.39 0.65
C THR A 120 -45.43 -54.15 1.81
N VAL A 121 -44.89 -53.45 2.80
CA VAL A 121 -44.23 -54.07 3.97
C VAL A 121 -45.28 -54.69 4.90
N ASP A 122 -46.42 -54.02 5.08
CA ASP A 122 -47.53 -54.55 5.88
C ASP A 122 -48.06 -55.86 5.31
N ALA A 123 -48.26 -55.94 3.98
CA ALA A 123 -48.68 -57.16 3.31
C ALA A 123 -47.65 -58.29 3.46
N GLN A 124 -46.35 -57.98 3.35
CA GLN A 124 -45.28 -58.96 3.55
C GLN A 124 -45.25 -59.48 5.00
N TYR A 125 -45.47 -58.60 5.97
CA TYR A 125 -45.55 -58.96 7.38
C TYR A 125 -46.72 -59.93 7.65
N GLN A 126 -47.92 -59.62 7.14
CA GLN A 126 -49.07 -60.51 7.29
C GLN A 126 -48.83 -61.87 6.62
N ALA A 127 -48.22 -61.89 5.43
CA ALA A 127 -47.84 -63.13 4.76
C ALA A 127 -46.82 -63.94 5.57
N ALA A 128 -45.86 -63.30 6.24
CA ALA A 128 -44.88 -63.96 7.10
C ALA A 128 -45.54 -64.57 8.35
N LEU A 129 -46.50 -63.88 8.96
CA LEU A 129 -47.29 -64.41 10.08
C LEU A 129 -48.11 -65.64 9.68
N ALA A 130 -48.75 -65.60 8.50
CA ALA A 130 -49.49 -66.76 7.98
C ALA A 130 -48.56 -67.97 7.75
N LYS A 131 -47.37 -67.73 7.17
CA LYS A 131 -46.34 -68.78 7.00
C LYS A 131 -45.87 -69.34 8.35
N LEU A 132 -45.66 -68.48 9.35
CA LEU A 132 -45.29 -68.88 10.70
C LEU A 132 -46.36 -69.77 11.34
N ALA A 133 -47.64 -69.44 11.17
CA ALA A 133 -48.74 -70.26 11.70
C ALA A 133 -48.77 -71.66 11.06
N VAL A 134 -48.63 -71.75 9.74
CA VAL A 134 -48.56 -73.03 9.02
C VAL A 134 -47.36 -73.86 9.49
N ALA A 135 -46.18 -73.24 9.63
CA ALA A 135 -44.98 -73.92 10.10
C ALA A 135 -45.14 -74.48 11.52
N LYS A 136 -45.76 -73.72 12.43
CA LYS A 136 -46.03 -74.18 13.81
C LYS A 136 -46.96 -75.40 13.81
N THR A 137 -48.03 -75.38 13.03
CA THR A 137 -48.93 -76.54 12.92
C THR A 137 -48.20 -77.77 12.39
N ASN A 138 -47.37 -77.61 11.36
CA ASN A 138 -46.59 -78.70 10.80
C ASN A 138 -45.57 -79.28 11.79
N SER A 139 -44.96 -78.45 12.64
CA SER A 139 -44.01 -78.92 13.67
C SER A 139 -44.65 -79.72 14.80
N VAL A 140 -45.97 -79.55 15.03
CA VAL A 140 -46.72 -80.31 16.04
C VAL A 140 -47.21 -81.65 15.47
N LEU A 141 -47.32 -81.76 14.15
CA LEU A 141 -47.75 -82.97 13.44
C LEU A 141 -46.60 -83.92 13.08
N ALA A 142 -45.35 -83.47 13.19
CA ALA A 142 -44.13 -84.25 12.99
C ALA A 142 -43.58 -84.77 14.32
#